data_AF-A0A7S3F3A0-F1
#
_entry.id   AF-A0A7S3F3A0-F1
#
_cell.length_a   1.000
_cell.length_b   1.000
_cell.length_c   1.000
_cell.angle_alpha   90.00
_cell.angle_beta   90.00
_cell.angle_gamma   90.00
#
_symmetry.space_group_name_H-M   'P 1'
#
loop_
_entity.id
_entity.type
_entity.pdbx_description
1 polymer ?
#
loop_
_entity_poly.entity_id
_entity_poly.type
_entity_poly.pdbx_seq_one_letter_code
_entity_poly.pdbx_strand_id
1 'polypeptide(L)'
;PELPCAHACSGHGRCVAGVCACESGWTLADCSLSSCGDCSGHGHCAGGSCVCDAGYEGDSCGTNLCADGCSGHGFCAAPGRCVCGEGWSGVSCAAESCAGRVWYAGQWRVCNARGECNWGECSCDVGWRGPGCEDQVE
;
A
#
# COMPACT_ATOMS: atom_id res chain seq x y z
N PRO A 1 21.16 -48.17 10.98
CA PRO A 1 19.89 -47.89 10.26
C PRO A 1 19.74 -46.38 10.06
N GLU A 2 19.99 -45.91 8.84
CA GLU A 2 19.59 -44.56 8.44
C GLU A 2 18.07 -44.40 8.62
N LEU A 3 17.66 -43.36 9.35
CA LEU A 3 16.25 -43.09 9.62
C LEU A 3 15.64 -42.52 8.32
N PRO A 4 14.72 -43.24 7.67
CA PRO A 4 14.12 -42.75 6.43
C PRO A 4 13.28 -41.50 6.73
N CYS A 5 13.41 -40.47 5.90
CA CYS A 5 12.61 -39.26 6.04
C CYS A 5 11.13 -39.56 5.78
N ALA A 6 10.24 -38.92 6.56
CA ALA A 6 8.80 -39.00 6.37
C ALA A 6 8.43 -38.61 4.94
N HIS A 7 7.69 -39.48 4.25
CA HIS A 7 7.20 -39.28 2.87
C HIS A 7 8.26 -38.80 1.86
N ALA A 8 9.55 -39.14 2.07
CA ALA A 8 10.65 -38.63 1.26
C ALA A 8 10.65 -37.09 1.11
N CYS A 9 10.29 -36.38 2.18
CA CYS A 9 10.15 -34.93 2.20
C CYS A 9 9.15 -34.41 1.16
N SER A 10 8.12 -35.22 0.84
CA SER A 10 7.07 -34.93 -0.15
C SER A 10 7.59 -34.54 -1.54
N GLY A 11 8.87 -34.79 -1.84
CA GLY A 11 9.51 -34.33 -3.07
C GLY A 11 9.90 -32.84 -3.10
N HIS A 12 9.77 -32.12 -1.97
CA HIS A 12 9.99 -30.67 -1.87
C HIS A 12 11.10 -30.29 -0.87
N GLY A 13 12.09 -31.15 -0.74
CA GLY A 13 13.18 -30.96 0.22
C GLY A 13 14.24 -32.04 0.14
N ARG A 14 15.34 -31.82 0.85
CA ARG A 14 16.43 -32.79 0.98
C ARG A 14 16.33 -33.51 2.33
N CYS A 15 16.51 -34.83 2.33
CA CYS A 15 16.60 -35.62 3.55
C CYS A 15 18.01 -35.53 4.16
N VAL A 16 18.14 -35.00 5.38
CA VAL A 16 19.41 -34.90 6.12
C VAL A 16 19.24 -35.53 7.50
N ALA A 17 19.88 -36.68 7.72
CA ALA A 17 19.86 -37.39 9.01
C ALA A 17 18.44 -37.64 9.58
N GLY A 18 17.47 -37.95 8.71
CA GLY A 18 16.08 -38.22 9.11
C GLY A 18 15.21 -36.97 9.28
N VAL A 19 15.74 -35.78 9.02
CA VAL A 19 15.00 -34.50 9.03
C VAL A 19 14.94 -33.94 7.62
N CYS A 20 13.79 -33.43 7.21
CA CYS A 20 13.63 -32.77 5.93
C CYS A 20 14.08 -31.31 6.00
N ALA A 21 15.04 -30.94 5.13
CA ALA A 21 15.38 -29.56 4.85
C ALA A 21 14.60 -29.11 3.62
N CYS A 22 13.51 -28.39 3.84
CA CYS A 22 12.58 -27.98 2.78
C CYS A 22 13.17 -26.96 1.82
N GLU A 23 12.73 -27.04 0.56
CA GLU A 23 12.99 -26.03 -0.45
C GLU A 23 12.24 -24.73 -0.11
N SER A 24 12.72 -23.59 -0.63
CA SER A 24 12.06 -22.29 -0.45
C SER A 24 10.62 -22.37 -0.96
N GLY A 25 9.64 -21.99 -0.12
CA GLY A 25 8.23 -22.16 -0.47
C GLY A 25 7.60 -23.44 0.09
N TRP A 26 8.29 -24.20 0.95
CA TRP A 26 7.78 -25.42 1.58
C TRP A 26 8.12 -25.49 3.07
N THR A 27 7.22 -26.09 3.84
CA THR A 27 7.19 -26.08 5.31
C THR A 27 6.61 -27.40 5.83
N LEU A 28 6.64 -27.59 7.16
CA LEU A 28 6.38 -28.81 7.91
C LEU A 28 7.53 -29.83 7.87
N ALA A 29 7.44 -30.83 8.74
CA ALA A 29 8.48 -31.83 8.98
C ALA A 29 8.76 -32.72 7.76
N ASP A 30 7.83 -32.79 6.82
CA ASP A 30 7.89 -33.57 5.58
C ASP A 30 7.78 -32.69 4.33
N CYS A 31 7.89 -31.36 4.45
CA CYS A 31 7.76 -30.40 3.35
C CYS A 31 6.45 -30.57 2.54
N SER A 32 5.39 -31.04 3.19
CA SER A 32 4.09 -31.30 2.54
C SER A 32 3.26 -30.04 2.32
N LEU A 33 3.56 -28.96 3.06
CA LEU A 33 2.83 -27.72 2.96
C LEU A 33 3.65 -26.71 2.18
N SER A 34 3.11 -26.22 1.07
CA SER A 34 3.70 -25.08 0.39
C SER A 34 3.54 -23.85 1.29
N SER A 35 4.63 -23.20 1.68
CA SER A 35 4.55 -21.87 2.25
C SER A 35 4.26 -20.91 1.11
N CYS A 36 3.17 -20.17 1.23
CA CYS A 36 3.04 -18.88 0.58
C CYS A 36 4.33 -18.08 0.88
N GLY A 37 4.83 -17.31 -0.10
CA GLY A 37 5.92 -16.37 0.16
C GLY A 37 5.49 -15.29 1.18
N ASP A 38 6.13 -14.13 1.17
CA ASP A 38 5.77 -13.04 2.10
C ASP A 38 4.41 -12.36 1.77
N CYS A 39 3.57 -12.95 0.92
CA CYS A 39 2.30 -12.38 0.46
C CYS A 39 2.43 -10.91 0.03
N SER A 40 3.52 -10.60 -0.68
CA SER A 40 3.90 -9.24 -1.11
C SER A 40 4.01 -8.20 0.02
N GLY A 41 4.10 -8.64 1.29
CA GLY A 41 4.05 -7.80 2.48
C GLY A 41 2.65 -7.26 2.81
N HIS A 42 1.60 -7.79 2.18
CA HIS A 42 0.22 -7.30 2.25
C HIS A 42 -0.78 -8.41 2.61
N GLY A 43 -0.34 -9.36 3.43
CA GLY A 43 -1.15 -10.44 3.91
C GLY A 43 -0.34 -11.43 4.73
N HIS A 44 -0.98 -12.55 5.09
CA HIS A 44 -0.33 -13.63 5.80
C HIS A 44 -0.63 -14.98 5.15
N CYS A 45 0.31 -15.91 5.29
CA CYS A 45 0.16 -17.24 4.74
C CYS A 45 -0.73 -18.11 5.64
N ALA A 46 -1.81 -18.66 5.09
CA ALA A 46 -2.65 -19.64 5.77
C ALA A 46 -2.93 -20.83 4.86
N GLY A 47 -2.41 -22.01 5.22
CA GLY A 47 -2.71 -23.25 4.51
C GLY A 47 -2.21 -23.31 3.05
N GLY A 48 -1.15 -22.57 2.71
CA GLY A 48 -0.59 -22.53 1.36
C GLY A 48 -1.24 -21.51 0.42
N SER A 49 -2.21 -20.73 0.92
CA SER A 49 -2.75 -19.56 0.22
C SER A 49 -2.49 -18.29 1.03
N CYS A 50 -2.24 -17.18 0.33
CA CYS A 50 -2.18 -15.89 0.99
C CYS A 50 -3.58 -15.40 1.36
N VAL A 51 -3.75 -15.03 2.63
CA VAL A 51 -4.90 -14.29 3.13
C VAL A 51 -4.51 -12.83 3.13
N CYS A 52 -5.10 -12.06 2.22
CA CYS A 52 -4.73 -10.66 2.01
C CYS A 52 -5.27 -9.72 3.08
N ASP A 53 -4.48 -8.70 3.38
CA ASP A 53 -4.91 -7.58 4.20
C ASP A 53 -5.99 -6.76 3.46
N ALA A 54 -6.75 -5.98 4.21
CA ALA A 54 -7.82 -5.16 3.64
C ALA A 54 -7.28 -4.21 2.55
N GLY A 55 -7.91 -4.23 1.37
CA GLY A 55 -7.49 -3.41 0.23
C GLY A 55 -6.51 -4.08 -0.74
N TYR A 56 -6.16 -5.34 -0.51
CA TYR A 56 -5.31 -6.14 -1.40
C TYR A 56 -6.00 -7.43 -1.84
N GLU A 57 -5.67 -7.90 -3.04
CA GLU A 57 -6.16 -9.15 -3.63
C GLU A 57 -5.09 -9.86 -4.46
N GLY A 58 -5.45 -11.05 -4.96
CA GLY A 58 -4.61 -11.93 -5.76
C GLY A 58 -3.88 -12.99 -4.93
N ASP A 59 -3.36 -14.00 -5.61
CA ASP A 59 -2.74 -15.19 -4.97
C ASP A 59 -1.53 -14.84 -4.08
N SER A 60 -0.91 -13.69 -4.34
CA SER A 60 0.22 -13.15 -3.58
C SER A 60 -0.10 -11.84 -2.86
N CYS A 61 -1.35 -11.37 -2.86
CA CYS A 61 -1.76 -10.07 -2.32
C CYS A 61 -1.01 -8.86 -2.93
N GLY A 62 -0.52 -9.00 -4.16
CA GLY A 62 0.20 -7.94 -4.87
C GLY A 62 -0.71 -6.94 -5.57
N THR A 63 -2.00 -7.23 -5.72
CA THR A 63 -2.94 -6.36 -6.43
C THR A 63 -3.67 -5.47 -5.44
N ASN A 64 -3.57 -4.16 -5.62
CA ASN A 64 -4.31 -3.19 -4.83
C ASN A 64 -5.75 -3.02 -5.37
N LEU A 65 -6.74 -3.03 -4.47
CA LEU A 65 -8.17 -2.86 -4.78
C LEU A 65 -8.64 -1.39 -4.81
N CYS A 66 -7.72 -0.44 -4.65
CA CYS A 66 -7.99 0.99 -4.76
C CYS A 66 -7.58 1.50 -6.15
N ALA A 67 -8.23 2.57 -6.62
CA ALA A 67 -7.82 3.22 -7.87
C ALA A 67 -6.37 3.72 -7.75
N ASP A 68 -5.50 3.25 -8.66
CA ASP A 68 -4.08 3.61 -8.76
C ASP A 68 -3.30 3.58 -7.43
N GLY A 69 -3.64 2.67 -6.50
CA GLY A 69 -2.96 2.62 -5.19
C GLY A 69 -3.15 3.89 -4.36
N CYS A 70 -4.33 4.51 -4.43
CA CYS A 70 -4.58 5.83 -3.83
C CYS A 70 -3.64 6.91 -4.39
N SER A 71 -3.40 6.84 -5.70
CA SER A 71 -2.50 7.73 -6.45
C SER A 71 -1.09 7.83 -5.87
N GLY A 72 -0.66 6.85 -5.04
CA GLY A 72 0.62 6.90 -4.32
C GLY A 72 0.69 7.95 -3.20
N HIS A 73 -0.44 8.59 -2.87
CA HIS A 73 -0.55 9.69 -1.92
C HIS A 73 -1.32 9.32 -0.65
N GLY A 74 -1.51 8.02 -0.43
CA GLY A 74 -2.24 7.49 0.71
C GLY A 74 -2.05 5.99 0.80
N PHE A 75 -2.84 5.36 1.68
CA PHE A 75 -2.92 3.91 1.77
C PHE A 75 -4.37 3.45 1.60
N CYS A 76 -4.53 2.25 1.03
CA CYS A 76 -5.81 1.63 0.81
C CYS A 76 -6.26 0.96 2.11
N ALA A 77 -7.27 1.53 2.79
CA ALA A 77 -7.77 0.98 4.06
C ALA A 77 -8.83 -0.10 3.86
N ALA A 78 -9.51 -0.07 2.71
CA ALA A 78 -10.50 -1.05 2.28
C ALA A 78 -10.64 -0.96 0.75
N PRO A 79 -11.25 -1.95 0.08
CA PRO A 79 -11.49 -1.89 -1.36
C PRO A 79 -12.16 -0.57 -1.77
N GLY A 80 -11.54 0.17 -2.70
CA GLY A 80 -12.01 1.49 -3.14
C GLY A 80 -12.02 2.60 -2.08
N ARG A 81 -11.47 2.39 -0.89
CA ARG A 81 -11.42 3.39 0.20
C ARG A 81 -9.98 3.76 0.55
N CYS A 82 -9.59 4.94 0.10
CA CYS A 82 -8.28 5.51 0.38
C CYS A 82 -8.28 6.37 1.65
N VAL A 83 -7.19 6.26 2.41
CA VAL A 83 -6.83 7.21 3.48
C VAL A 83 -5.64 8.02 2.99
N CYS A 84 -5.87 9.31 2.76
CA CYS A 84 -4.88 10.19 2.16
C CYS A 84 -3.85 10.66 3.19
N GLY A 85 -2.61 10.77 2.73
CA GLY A 85 -1.53 11.40 3.48
C GLY A 85 -1.73 12.91 3.60
N GLU A 86 -0.89 13.57 4.41
CA GLU A 86 -0.94 15.02 4.57
C GLU A 86 -0.77 15.72 3.22
N GLY A 87 -1.65 16.69 2.93
CA GLY A 87 -1.59 17.41 1.66
C GLY A 87 -2.36 16.74 0.52
N TRP A 88 -3.13 15.68 0.77
CA TRP A 88 -3.93 14.97 -0.24
C TRP A 88 -5.35 14.67 0.22
N SER A 89 -6.27 14.54 -0.73
CA SER A 89 -7.72 14.48 -0.53
C SER A 89 -8.41 13.84 -1.75
N GLY A 90 -9.73 13.65 -1.65
CA GLY A 90 -10.52 12.96 -2.66
C GLY A 90 -10.53 11.44 -2.50
N VAL A 91 -11.42 10.77 -3.24
CA VAL A 91 -11.70 9.32 -3.08
C VAL A 91 -10.51 8.42 -3.44
N SER A 92 -9.59 8.92 -4.27
CA SER A 92 -8.35 8.25 -4.69
C SER A 92 -7.10 8.93 -4.18
N CYS A 93 -7.19 9.96 -3.33
CA CYS A 93 -6.05 10.79 -2.93
C CYS A 93 -5.32 11.47 -4.11
N ALA A 94 -5.99 11.62 -5.24
CA ALA A 94 -5.45 12.32 -6.41
C ALA A 94 -5.54 13.85 -6.28
N ALA A 95 -6.38 14.38 -5.39
CA ALA A 95 -6.54 15.81 -5.21
C ALA A 95 -5.61 16.30 -4.11
N GLU A 96 -4.76 17.28 -4.38
CA GLU A 96 -3.98 17.93 -3.34
C GLU A 96 -4.95 18.58 -2.33
N SER A 97 -4.69 18.49 -1.03
CA SER A 97 -5.26 19.45 -0.09
C SER A 97 -4.80 20.82 -0.58
N CYS A 98 -5.74 21.74 -0.82
CA CYS A 98 -5.50 23.06 -1.42
C CYS A 98 -4.05 23.53 -1.40
N ALA A 99 -3.44 23.64 -2.59
CA ALA A 99 -2.03 23.88 -2.77
C ALA A 99 -1.58 25.25 -2.23
N GLY A 100 -0.28 25.53 -2.22
CA GLY A 100 0.26 26.83 -1.79
C GLY A 100 0.28 27.02 -0.27
N ARG A 101 0.74 26.01 0.49
CA ARG A 101 0.94 26.14 1.94
C ARG A 101 2.11 27.09 2.24
N VAL A 102 1.83 28.20 2.90
CA VAL A 102 2.80 29.24 3.29
C VAL A 102 2.64 29.64 4.75
N TRP A 103 3.74 30.05 5.39
CA TRP A 103 3.69 30.65 6.71
C TRP A 103 3.36 32.13 6.57
N TYR A 104 2.22 32.56 7.11
CA TYR A 104 1.75 33.94 6.99
C TYR A 104 1.16 34.40 8.33
N ALA A 105 1.63 35.54 8.84
CA ALA A 105 1.16 36.16 10.08
C ALA A 105 1.07 35.18 11.29
N GLY A 106 2.07 34.30 11.45
CA GLY A 106 2.16 33.41 12.61
C GLY A 106 1.36 32.11 12.50
N GLN A 107 0.83 31.77 11.32
CA GLN A 107 0.10 30.53 11.08
C GLN A 107 0.33 29.99 9.65
N TRP A 108 0.09 28.70 9.45
CA TRP A 108 0.09 28.09 8.12
C TRP A 108 -1.22 28.40 7.40
N ARG A 109 -1.13 28.97 6.19
CA ARG A 109 -2.27 29.21 5.29
C ARG A 109 -2.03 28.48 3.97
N VAL A 110 -3.10 28.06 3.32
CA VAL A 110 -3.09 27.46 1.97
C VAL A 110 -3.49 28.51 0.93
N CYS A 111 -3.50 28.15 -0.34
CA CYS A 111 -3.78 29.05 -1.46
C CYS A 111 -2.86 30.29 -1.47
N ASN A 112 -1.60 30.12 -1.03
CA ASN A 112 -0.61 31.19 -0.84
C ASN A 112 -1.11 32.38 0.00
N ALA A 113 -2.11 32.15 0.87
CA ALA A 113 -2.85 33.20 1.60
C ALA A 113 -3.55 34.24 0.69
N ARG A 114 -3.85 33.86 -0.55
CA ARG A 114 -4.45 34.66 -1.63
C ARG A 114 -5.71 34.00 -2.20
N GLY A 115 -6.44 33.28 -1.35
CA GLY A 115 -7.65 32.58 -1.73
C GLY A 115 -8.21 31.72 -0.61
N GLU A 116 -9.39 31.15 -0.87
CA GLU A 116 -10.10 30.26 0.03
C GLU A 116 -10.10 28.82 -0.49
N CYS A 117 -9.71 27.91 0.38
CA CYS A 117 -9.70 26.48 0.11
C CYS A 117 -11.11 25.90 0.28
N ASN A 118 -11.67 25.35 -0.80
CA ASN A 118 -12.94 24.65 -0.79
C ASN A 118 -12.78 23.27 -1.41
N TRP A 119 -12.99 22.21 -0.61
CA TRP A 119 -12.98 20.81 -1.08
C TRP A 119 -11.69 20.38 -1.82
N GLY A 120 -10.54 20.95 -1.46
CA GLY A 120 -9.26 20.64 -2.09
C GLY A 120 -8.87 21.59 -3.23
N GLU A 121 -9.73 22.54 -3.59
CA GLU A 121 -9.47 23.52 -4.65
C GLU A 121 -9.41 24.96 -4.11
N CYS A 122 -8.45 25.75 -4.61
CA CYS A 122 -8.26 27.14 -4.23
C CYS A 122 -9.14 28.07 -5.07
N SER A 123 -10.05 28.78 -4.42
CA SER A 123 -10.73 29.93 -5.02
C SER A 123 -9.88 31.18 -4.80
N CYS A 124 -9.18 31.63 -5.85
CA CYS A 124 -8.20 32.70 -5.74
C CYS A 124 -8.81 34.11 -5.68
N ASP A 125 -8.16 34.97 -4.91
CA ASP A 125 -8.44 36.41 -4.85
C ASP A 125 -8.21 37.06 -6.22
N VAL A 126 -8.89 38.19 -6.47
CA VAL A 126 -8.78 38.92 -7.75
C VAL A 126 -7.33 39.26 -8.07
N GLY A 127 -6.88 38.90 -9.28
CA GLY A 127 -5.50 39.10 -9.73
C GLY A 127 -4.57 37.93 -9.46
N TRP A 128 -5.08 36.80 -8.93
CA TRP A 128 -4.33 35.58 -8.73
C TRP A 128 -4.97 34.38 -9.43
N ARG A 129 -4.15 33.43 -9.88
CA ARG A 129 -4.58 32.16 -10.47
C ARG A 129 -3.58 31.05 -10.14
N GLY A 130 -3.91 29.83 -10.57
CA GLY A 130 -3.11 28.63 -10.32
C GLY A 130 -3.72 27.76 -9.21
N PRO A 131 -3.30 26.49 -9.11
CA PRO A 131 -3.83 25.52 -8.15
C PRO A 131 -3.67 25.95 -6.68
N GLY A 132 -2.72 26.85 -6.39
CA GLY A 132 -2.52 27.46 -5.07
C GLY A 132 -2.53 28.99 -5.07
N CYS A 133 -3.05 29.67 -6.09
CA CYS A 133 -3.03 31.14 -6.21
C CYS A 133 -1.61 31.76 -6.20
N GLU A 134 -0.66 31.08 -6.84
CA GLU A 134 0.75 31.46 -6.95
C GLU A 134 1.05 32.45 -8.07
N ASP A 135 0.23 32.45 -9.13
CA ASP A 135 0.47 33.24 -10.34
C ASP A 135 -0.31 34.55 -10.31
N GLN A 136 0.39 35.67 -10.52
CA GLN A 136 -0.22 36.99 -10.59
C GLN A 136 -0.69 37.27 -12.03
N VAL A 137 -1.96 37.65 -12.19
CA VAL A 137 -2.53 38.00 -13.49
C VAL A 137 -2.40 39.51 -13.68
N GLU A 138 -1.53 39.91 -14.63
CA GLU A 138 -1.35 41.30 -15.06
C GLU A 138 -2.53 41.85 -15.86
#